data_AF-A0AAW0KFY3-F1
#
_entry.id   AF-A0AAW0KFY3-F1
#
_cell.length_a   1.000
_cell.length_b   1.000
_cell.length_c   1.000
_cell.angle_alpha   90.00
_cell.angle_beta   90.00
_cell.angle_gamma   90.00
#
_symmetry.space_group_name_H-M   'P 1'
#
loop_
_entity.id
_entity.type
_entity.pdbx_description
1 polymer ?
#
loop_
_entity_poly.entity_id
_entity_poly.type
_entity_poly.pdbx_seq_one_letter_code
_entity_poly.pdbx_strand_id
1 'polypeptide(L)'
;MTDTIYQPISAKETHAGELERTSEITEYSNIMGIEVLLPCFYVLYLFLFFVGFPASIEGRLLLTKKPDPKNAAATARWLVSQNSWGVLNTISSDLGGSPFGNVVSFSDGLPNKGSGIPYFYLTALDPTARDALKDDRASFTISEYPIGTCGKIDPENPTCAKITLTGKLKLVDKNSKEADFAKSALFSKHVEMKDWPEDHNFQFFKLEIENIFLIDWFGGPKPLTLDQYLHASLNWFASNS
;
A
#
# COMPACT_ATOMS: atom_id res chain seq x y z
N MET A 1 43.06 111.38 8.27
CA MET A 1 43.78 110.28 8.93
C MET A 1 42.76 109.18 9.13
N THR A 2 42.96 108.07 8.40
CA THR A 2 42.43 106.71 8.62
C THR A 2 40.92 106.57 8.80
N ASP A 3 40.11 106.25 7.78
CA ASP A 3 40.08 105.04 6.93
C ASP A 3 39.84 103.73 7.72
N THR A 4 38.93 102.83 7.35
CA THR A 4 37.70 102.80 6.53
C THR A 4 37.15 101.36 6.75
N ILE A 5 35.86 101.16 7.05
CA ILE A 5 34.78 100.67 6.15
C ILE A 5 34.89 99.14 5.84
N TYR A 6 33.87 98.26 5.80
CA TYR A 6 32.48 98.20 5.25
C TYR A 6 31.75 97.09 6.07
N GLN A 7 30.57 97.18 6.69
CA GLN A 7 29.16 97.46 6.30
C GLN A 7 28.45 96.50 5.31
N PRO A 8 27.13 96.24 5.50
CA PRO A 8 26.46 94.93 5.33
C PRO A 8 25.22 94.96 4.41
N ILE A 9 24.58 93.81 4.15
CA ILE A 9 23.19 93.68 3.62
C ILE A 9 22.63 92.33 4.15
N SER A 10 21.65 92.20 5.06
CA SER A 10 20.24 92.63 5.20
C SER A 10 19.20 91.83 4.38
N ALA A 11 18.48 90.92 5.07
CA ALA A 11 17.01 90.78 5.09
C ALA A 11 16.64 89.63 6.09
N LYS A 12 16.23 89.94 7.33
CA LYS A 12 14.84 89.99 7.88
C LYS A 12 14.01 88.72 7.60
N GLU A 13 13.87 87.79 8.54
CA GLU A 13 13.02 87.76 9.78
C GLU A 13 11.54 87.48 9.52
N THR A 14 11.04 86.37 10.09
CA THR A 14 10.02 86.27 11.18
C THR A 14 9.75 84.78 11.46
N HIS A 15 10.07 84.24 12.64
CA HIS A 15 9.18 84.00 13.81
C HIS A 15 7.94 83.12 13.50
N ALA A 16 7.50 82.16 14.30
CA ALA A 16 7.89 81.59 15.58
C ALA A 16 7.01 80.34 15.83
N GLY A 17 7.42 79.48 16.76
CA GLY A 17 6.57 78.48 17.41
C GLY A 17 6.51 77.14 16.66
N GLU A 18 6.39 75.98 17.30
CA GLU A 18 6.21 75.66 18.71
C GLU A 18 6.32 74.13 18.80
N LEU A 19 7.01 73.69 19.84
CA LEU A 19 7.01 72.38 20.49
C LEU A 19 6.47 71.14 19.75
N GLU A 20 7.36 70.14 19.75
CA GLU A 20 7.08 68.72 19.99
C GLU A 20 6.33 67.91 18.94
N ARG A 21 6.75 66.64 18.86
CA ARG A 21 6.03 65.47 18.31
C ARG A 21 6.28 65.15 16.83
N THR A 22 7.46 64.59 16.51
CA THR A 22 7.61 63.60 15.43
C THR A 22 8.95 62.86 15.55
N SER A 23 9.13 62.03 16.58
CA SER A 23 10.24 61.04 16.61
C SER A 23 9.78 59.61 16.91
N GLU A 24 8.47 59.31 16.77
CA GLU A 24 7.89 58.03 17.20
C GLU A 24 7.28 57.20 16.06
N ILE A 25 7.54 57.52 14.79
CA ILE A 25 6.87 56.85 13.66
C ILE A 25 7.81 55.96 12.82
N THR A 26 9.13 55.99 13.05
CA THR A 26 10.10 55.23 12.23
C THR A 26 10.64 53.95 12.87
N GLU A 27 10.14 53.54 14.04
CA GLU A 27 10.52 52.29 14.72
C GLU A 27 9.35 51.31 14.92
N TYR A 28 8.16 51.62 14.43
CA TYR A 28 6.99 50.73 14.52
C TYR A 28 6.74 49.87 13.27
N SER A 29 7.44 50.13 12.15
CA SER A 29 7.21 49.42 10.88
C SER A 29 8.05 48.15 10.69
N ASN A 30 9.08 47.91 11.51
CA ASN A 30 9.94 46.72 11.40
C ASN A 30 9.77 45.70 12.53
N ILE A 31 9.15 46.07 13.65
CA ILE A 31 8.93 45.14 14.78
C ILE A 31 7.60 44.38 14.62
N MET A 32 6.59 45.02 14.02
CA MET A 32 5.26 44.42 13.81
C MET A 32 5.23 43.34 12.71
N GLY A 33 6.23 43.30 11.83
CA GLY A 33 6.35 42.27 10.79
C GLY A 33 6.97 40.97 11.31
N ILE A 34 7.93 41.06 12.22
CA ILE A 34 8.71 39.89 12.69
C ILE A 34 7.91 39.07 13.72
N GLU A 35 7.14 39.72 14.58
CA GLU A 35 6.32 39.03 15.60
C GLU A 35 5.09 38.32 15.03
N VAL A 36 4.63 38.68 13.84
CA VAL A 36 3.53 37.98 13.14
C VAL A 36 4.06 36.86 12.24
N LEU A 37 5.28 37.00 11.73
CA LEU A 37 5.92 35.98 10.88
C LEU A 37 6.30 34.72 11.66
N LEU A 38 6.86 34.83 12.87
CA LEU A 38 7.21 33.67 13.71
C LEU A 38 6.03 32.71 14.00
N PRO A 39 4.86 33.17 14.47
CA PRO A 39 3.70 32.30 14.69
C PRO A 39 3.10 31.80 13.37
N CYS A 40 3.17 32.57 12.27
CA CYS A 40 2.77 32.08 10.95
C CYS A 40 3.67 30.92 10.47
N PHE A 41 4.99 31.00 10.67
CA PHE A 41 5.89 29.88 10.37
C PHE A 41 5.64 28.68 11.29
N TYR A 42 5.34 28.91 12.57
CA TYR A 42 5.03 27.82 13.51
C TYR A 42 3.70 27.12 13.17
N VAL A 43 2.68 27.87 12.78
CA VAL A 43 1.38 27.33 12.34
C VAL A 43 1.51 26.63 10.98
N LEU A 44 2.32 27.16 10.05
CA LEU A 44 2.60 26.50 8.76
C LEU A 44 3.42 25.21 8.96
N TYR A 45 4.39 25.21 9.89
CA TYR A 45 5.19 24.04 10.24
C TYR A 45 4.36 22.97 10.95
N LEU A 46 3.45 23.36 11.84
CA LEU A 46 2.47 22.46 12.46
C LEU A 46 1.49 21.90 11.42
N PHE A 47 1.01 22.71 10.47
CA PHE A 47 0.18 22.23 9.36
C PHE A 47 0.93 21.24 8.47
N LEU A 48 2.21 21.50 8.14
CA LEU A 48 3.03 20.56 7.37
C LEU A 48 3.32 19.26 8.15
N PHE A 49 3.38 19.30 9.49
CA PHE A 49 3.49 18.10 10.33
C PHE A 49 2.20 17.27 10.36
N PHE A 50 1.01 17.89 10.27
CA PHE A 50 -0.27 17.18 10.26
C PHE A 50 -0.73 16.74 8.86
N VAL A 51 -0.22 17.35 7.78
CA VAL A 51 -0.55 17.00 6.39
C VAL A 51 0.48 16.03 5.77
N GLY A 52 1.57 15.73 6.48
CA GLY A 52 2.78 15.12 5.92
C GLY A 52 3.06 13.65 6.23
N PHE A 53 2.21 12.95 6.98
CA PHE A 53 2.27 11.48 6.98
C PHE A 53 1.16 10.98 6.05
N PRO A 54 1.45 10.66 4.77
CA PRO A 54 0.65 9.63 4.14
C PRO A 54 0.64 8.48 5.14
N ALA A 55 -0.54 7.97 5.48
CA ALA A 55 -0.67 6.71 6.20
C ALA A 55 0.39 5.78 5.60
N SER A 56 1.32 5.34 6.44
CA SER A 56 2.39 4.45 6.01
C SER A 56 1.69 3.29 5.32
N ILE A 57 1.67 3.30 3.99
CA ILE A 57 1.41 2.08 3.24
C ILE A 57 2.58 1.25 3.66
N GLU A 58 2.33 0.24 4.50
CA GLU A 58 3.29 -0.72 4.99
C GLU A 58 4.17 -1.11 3.80
N GLY A 59 5.31 -0.44 3.68
CA GLY A 59 6.18 -0.56 2.53
C GLY A 59 6.77 -1.94 2.67
N ARG A 60 6.11 -2.94 2.10
CA ARG A 60 6.50 -4.32 2.26
C ARG A 60 7.88 -4.43 1.64
N LEU A 61 8.90 -4.48 2.49
CA LEU A 61 10.26 -4.74 2.06
C LEU A 61 10.20 -6.08 1.32
N LEU A 62 10.36 -6.03 0.00
CA LEU A 62 10.54 -7.23 -0.78
C LEU A 62 11.89 -7.79 -0.37
N LEU A 63 11.88 -8.67 0.62
CA LEU A 63 13.06 -9.37 1.10
C LEU A 63 13.65 -10.31 0.02
N THR A 64 13.02 -10.36 -1.15
CA THR A 64 13.00 -11.56 -1.97
C THR A 64 13.04 -11.20 -3.47
N LYS A 65 14.17 -11.51 -4.12
CA LYS A 65 14.40 -11.34 -5.57
C LYS A 65 13.51 -12.28 -6.41
N LYS A 66 12.93 -11.77 -7.50
CA LYS A 66 12.20 -12.57 -8.48
C LYS A 66 13.03 -13.78 -8.98
N PRO A 67 12.49 -15.02 -8.95
CA PRO A 67 13.18 -16.21 -9.46
C PRO A 67 13.44 -16.18 -10.97
N ASP A 68 14.36 -17.02 -11.44
CA ASP A 68 14.56 -17.25 -12.88
C ASP A 68 13.31 -17.92 -13.48
N PRO A 69 12.69 -17.38 -14.55
CA PRO A 69 11.51 -17.95 -15.20
C PRO A 69 11.72 -19.35 -15.83
N LYS A 70 12.96 -19.85 -15.86
CA LYS A 70 13.24 -21.27 -16.14
C LYS A 70 12.79 -22.19 -15.00
N ASN A 71 12.67 -21.68 -13.78
CA ASN A 71 12.17 -22.39 -12.62
C ASN A 71 10.72 -21.97 -12.32
N ALA A 72 9.78 -22.47 -13.13
CA ALA A 72 8.35 -22.15 -13.04
C ALA A 72 7.78 -22.38 -11.63
N ALA A 73 8.20 -23.45 -10.94
CA ALA A 73 7.73 -23.77 -9.60
C ALA A 73 8.18 -22.71 -8.57
N ALA A 74 9.44 -22.26 -8.65
CA ALA A 74 9.92 -21.18 -7.80
C ALA A 74 9.22 -19.85 -8.11
N THR A 75 9.03 -19.48 -9.39
CA THR A 75 8.30 -18.27 -9.76
C THR A 75 6.86 -18.28 -9.24
N ALA A 76 6.14 -19.40 -9.42
CA ALA A 76 4.77 -19.55 -8.94
C ALA A 76 4.67 -19.36 -7.42
N ARG A 77 5.54 -20.02 -6.66
CA ARG A 77 5.54 -19.93 -5.18
C ARG A 77 5.99 -18.57 -4.67
N TRP A 78 6.97 -17.96 -5.32
CA TRP A 78 7.35 -16.58 -5.06
C TRP A 78 6.15 -15.66 -5.27
N LEU A 79 5.49 -15.73 -6.44
CA LEU A 79 4.36 -14.86 -6.79
C LEU A 79 3.21 -14.94 -5.79
N VAL A 80 2.85 -16.15 -5.34
CA VAL A 80 1.81 -16.38 -4.33
C VAL A 80 2.25 -15.84 -2.96
N SER A 81 3.49 -16.10 -2.53
CA SER A 81 3.99 -15.65 -1.22
C SER A 81 4.15 -14.13 -1.09
N GLN A 82 4.53 -13.47 -2.19
CA GLN A 82 4.81 -12.03 -2.24
C GLN A 82 3.56 -11.17 -2.43
N ASN A 83 2.43 -11.75 -2.81
CA ASN A 83 1.15 -11.06 -2.83
C ASN A 83 0.40 -11.19 -1.49
N SER A 84 -0.52 -10.26 -1.28
CA SER A 84 -1.43 -10.21 -0.14
C SER A 84 -2.91 -10.20 -0.54
N TRP A 85 -3.21 -9.93 -1.82
CA TRP A 85 -4.56 -9.93 -2.37
C TRP A 85 -4.54 -10.48 -3.81
N GLY A 86 -5.71 -10.79 -4.34
CA GLY A 86 -5.91 -11.18 -5.73
C GLY A 86 -7.39 -11.17 -6.11
N VAL A 87 -7.72 -11.73 -7.27
CA VAL A 87 -9.11 -11.86 -7.74
C VAL A 87 -9.56 -13.30 -7.59
N LEU A 88 -10.52 -13.54 -6.70
CA LEU A 88 -11.15 -14.83 -6.46
C LEU A 88 -12.45 -14.91 -7.26
N ASN A 89 -12.53 -15.90 -8.13
CA ASN A 89 -13.64 -16.12 -9.04
C ASN A 89 -14.47 -17.30 -8.57
N THR A 90 -15.78 -17.11 -8.45
CA THR A 90 -16.77 -18.13 -8.07
C THR A 90 -17.89 -18.23 -9.10
N ILE A 91 -18.72 -19.26 -8.99
CA ILE A 91 -19.93 -19.41 -9.83
C ILE A 91 -21.12 -18.81 -9.09
N SER A 92 -21.63 -17.69 -9.60
CA SER A 92 -22.64 -16.91 -8.90
C SER A 92 -24.01 -17.57 -8.91
N SER A 93 -24.50 -17.90 -7.72
CA SER A 93 -25.84 -18.46 -7.55
C SER A 93 -26.95 -17.42 -7.74
N ASP A 94 -26.67 -16.14 -7.47
CA ASP A 94 -27.62 -15.03 -7.66
C ASP A 94 -27.71 -14.60 -9.13
N LEU A 95 -26.63 -14.77 -9.88
CA LEU A 95 -26.53 -14.36 -11.30
C LEU A 95 -26.66 -15.55 -12.26
N GLY A 96 -27.43 -16.57 -11.88
CA GLY A 96 -27.78 -17.69 -12.75
C GLY A 96 -26.59 -18.54 -13.21
N GLY A 97 -25.53 -18.65 -12.40
CA GLY A 97 -24.31 -19.40 -12.73
C GLY A 97 -23.26 -18.58 -13.47
N SER A 98 -23.40 -17.26 -13.57
CA SER A 98 -22.38 -16.39 -14.17
C SER A 98 -21.08 -16.41 -13.34
N PRO A 99 -19.89 -16.35 -13.96
CA PRO A 99 -18.65 -16.18 -13.22
C PRO A 99 -18.65 -14.82 -12.51
N PHE A 100 -18.25 -14.81 -11.24
CA PHE A 100 -18.15 -13.60 -10.43
C PHE A 100 -16.75 -13.48 -9.86
N GLY A 101 -16.02 -12.43 -10.22
CA GLY A 101 -14.68 -12.13 -9.70
C GLY A 101 -14.76 -11.08 -8.60
N ASN A 102 -14.18 -11.38 -7.44
CA ASN A 102 -14.10 -10.47 -6.29
C ASN A 102 -12.65 -10.24 -5.86
N VAL A 103 -12.35 -9.03 -5.42
CA VAL A 103 -11.02 -8.70 -4.88
C VAL A 103 -10.97 -9.15 -3.43
N VAL A 104 -10.07 -10.07 -3.11
CA VAL A 104 -9.96 -10.63 -1.76
C VAL A 104 -8.53 -10.64 -1.25
N SER A 105 -8.39 -10.39 0.04
CA SER A 105 -7.15 -10.60 0.78
C SER A 105 -6.94 -12.09 1.04
N PHE A 106 -5.69 -12.55 0.97
CA PHE A 106 -5.32 -13.93 1.24
C PHE A 106 -3.95 -14.02 1.93
N SER A 107 -3.66 -15.20 2.50
CA SER A 107 -2.31 -15.56 2.92
C SER A 107 -2.03 -17.02 2.60
N ASP A 108 -0.79 -17.35 2.26
CA ASP A 108 -0.36 -18.73 2.02
C ASP A 108 0.44 -19.32 3.19
N GLY A 109 0.66 -18.55 4.26
CA GLY A 109 1.37 -18.99 5.45
C GLY A 109 1.90 -17.83 6.29
N LEU A 110 2.70 -18.17 7.30
CA LEU A 110 3.41 -17.17 8.11
C LEU A 110 4.51 -16.48 7.29
N PRO A 111 5.01 -15.30 7.73
CA PRO A 111 6.14 -14.63 7.09
C PRO A 111 7.31 -15.58 6.82
N ASN A 112 7.79 -15.59 5.57
CA ASN A 112 8.86 -16.45 5.06
C ASN A 112 8.61 -17.97 5.16
N LYS A 113 7.37 -18.39 5.46
CA LYS A 113 6.96 -19.80 5.62
C LYS A 113 5.69 -20.08 4.81
N GLY A 114 5.58 -19.47 3.63
CA GLY A 114 4.45 -19.65 2.73
C GLY A 114 4.36 -21.09 2.22
N SER A 115 3.22 -21.74 2.40
CA SER A 115 2.95 -23.12 1.94
C SER A 115 2.57 -23.20 0.46
N GLY A 116 2.18 -22.06 -0.13
CA GLY A 116 1.56 -22.01 -1.45
C GLY A 116 0.06 -22.32 -1.48
N ILE A 117 -0.58 -22.68 -0.37
CA ILE A 117 -2.04 -22.86 -0.32
C ILE A 117 -2.71 -21.56 0.12
N PRO A 118 -3.53 -20.90 -0.73
CA PRO A 118 -4.23 -19.68 -0.34
C PRO A 118 -5.31 -19.96 0.71
N TYR A 119 -5.22 -19.24 1.83
CA TYR A 119 -6.28 -19.13 2.84
C TYR A 119 -6.92 -17.74 2.75
N PHE A 120 -8.22 -17.68 3.05
CA PHE A 120 -9.05 -16.49 3.00
C PHE A 120 -9.86 -16.34 4.28
N TYR A 121 -10.22 -15.11 4.63
CA TYR A 121 -11.15 -14.80 5.71
C TYR A 121 -12.39 -14.13 5.12
N LEU A 122 -13.48 -14.87 4.98
CA LEU A 122 -14.64 -14.46 4.19
C LEU A 122 -15.92 -14.53 5.00
N THR A 123 -16.88 -13.68 4.69
CA THR A 123 -18.22 -13.68 5.29
C THR A 123 -19.25 -14.10 4.25
N ALA A 124 -20.27 -14.84 4.67
CA ALA A 124 -21.45 -15.13 3.84
C ALA A 124 -22.35 -13.90 3.62
N LEU A 125 -22.01 -12.72 4.13
CA LEU A 125 -22.62 -11.46 3.68
C LEU A 125 -22.14 -11.07 2.27
N ASP A 126 -20.92 -11.49 1.91
CA ASP A 126 -20.35 -11.31 0.58
C ASP A 126 -20.77 -12.46 -0.37
N PRO A 127 -21.08 -12.19 -1.65
CA PRO A 127 -21.45 -13.23 -2.61
C PRO A 127 -20.43 -14.36 -2.74
N THR A 128 -19.12 -14.07 -2.68
CA THR A 128 -18.05 -15.04 -2.90
C THR A 128 -18.15 -16.23 -1.95
N ALA A 129 -18.35 -16.00 -0.65
CA ALA A 129 -18.45 -17.10 0.32
C ALA A 129 -19.75 -17.90 0.13
N ARG A 130 -20.87 -17.21 -0.14
CA ARG A 130 -22.16 -17.86 -0.38
C ARG A 130 -22.16 -18.73 -1.63
N ASP A 131 -21.53 -18.24 -2.70
CA ASP A 131 -21.39 -18.96 -3.95
C ASP A 131 -20.55 -20.22 -3.73
N ALA A 132 -19.41 -20.09 -3.05
CA ALA A 132 -18.52 -21.21 -2.73
C ALA A 132 -19.18 -22.31 -1.87
N LEU A 133 -20.09 -21.93 -0.97
CA LEU A 133 -20.84 -22.89 -0.15
C LEU A 133 -21.88 -23.68 -0.97
N LYS A 134 -22.29 -23.19 -2.14
CA LYS A 134 -23.24 -23.86 -3.04
C LYS A 134 -22.55 -24.61 -4.18
N ASP A 135 -21.52 -24.01 -4.77
CA ASP A 135 -20.67 -24.56 -5.82
C ASP A 135 -19.23 -24.20 -5.49
N ASP A 136 -18.44 -25.20 -5.11
CA ASP A 136 -17.09 -25.00 -4.62
C ASP A 136 -16.08 -24.67 -5.73
N ARG A 137 -16.46 -24.76 -7.00
CA ARG A 137 -15.56 -24.47 -8.12
C ARG A 137 -15.16 -23.01 -8.12
N ALA A 138 -13.85 -22.78 -8.02
CA ALA A 138 -13.28 -21.44 -7.95
C ALA A 138 -11.94 -21.35 -8.67
N SER A 139 -11.55 -20.13 -9.01
CA SER A 139 -10.18 -19.82 -9.42
C SER A 139 -9.67 -18.56 -8.71
N PHE A 140 -8.38 -18.51 -8.42
CA PHE A 140 -7.74 -17.37 -7.78
C PHE A 140 -6.60 -16.86 -8.65
N THR A 141 -6.70 -15.60 -9.09
CA THR A 141 -5.76 -14.97 -10.01
C THR A 141 -4.96 -13.89 -9.30
N ILE A 142 -3.65 -13.92 -9.51
CA ILE A 142 -2.69 -13.02 -8.87
C ILE A 142 -1.77 -12.44 -9.96
N SER A 143 -1.49 -11.15 -9.86
CA SER A 143 -0.53 -10.44 -10.71
C SER A 143 0.76 -10.14 -9.94
N GLU A 144 1.89 -10.11 -10.62
CA GLU A 144 3.15 -9.59 -10.08
C GLU A 144 3.11 -8.06 -9.92
N TYR A 145 2.28 -7.37 -10.70
CA TYR A 145 2.31 -5.91 -10.78
C TYR A 145 2.20 -5.19 -9.42
N PRO A 146 1.31 -5.60 -8.49
CA PRO A 146 1.23 -5.00 -7.16
C PRO A 146 2.48 -5.21 -6.30
N ILE A 147 3.33 -6.19 -6.61
CA ILE A 147 4.63 -6.39 -5.96
C ILE A 147 5.59 -5.25 -6.35
N GLY A 148 5.45 -4.66 -7.54
CA GLY A 148 6.29 -3.55 -8.01
C GLY A 148 7.59 -3.98 -8.73
N THR A 149 7.82 -5.29 -8.91
CA THR A 149 9.02 -5.81 -9.58
C THR A 149 8.94 -5.78 -11.11
N CYS A 150 7.76 -5.50 -11.68
CA CYS A 150 7.59 -5.37 -13.13
C CYS A 150 8.22 -4.07 -13.69
N GLY A 151 8.52 -3.08 -12.85
CA GLY A 151 9.04 -1.79 -13.30
C GLY A 151 7.99 -1.00 -14.10
N LYS A 152 8.33 -0.57 -15.32
CA LYS A 152 7.47 0.28 -16.16
C LYS A 152 6.69 -0.48 -17.25
N ILE A 153 6.81 -1.80 -17.29
CA ILE A 153 6.13 -2.60 -18.31
C ILE A 153 4.65 -2.76 -17.94
N ASP A 154 3.83 -2.98 -18.96
CA ASP A 154 2.41 -3.24 -18.80
C ASP A 154 2.16 -4.53 -17.97
N PRO A 155 1.15 -4.56 -17.06
CA PRO A 155 0.81 -5.75 -16.27
C PRO A 155 0.49 -7.00 -17.10
N GLU A 156 0.08 -6.85 -18.36
CA GLU A 156 -0.22 -7.97 -19.26
C GLU A 156 1.04 -8.54 -19.94
N ASN A 157 2.15 -7.78 -19.96
CA ASN A 157 3.41 -8.23 -20.54
C ASN A 157 3.84 -9.56 -19.88
N PRO A 158 4.17 -10.63 -20.64
CA PRO A 158 4.48 -11.94 -20.07
C PRO A 158 5.67 -11.95 -19.10
N THR A 159 6.54 -10.95 -19.16
CA THR A 159 7.66 -10.81 -18.21
C THR A 159 7.23 -10.21 -16.87
N CYS A 160 6.02 -9.63 -16.77
CA CYS A 160 5.32 -9.36 -15.52
C CYS A 160 4.43 -10.57 -15.21
N ALA A 161 4.87 -11.42 -14.28
CA ALA A 161 4.28 -12.73 -14.10
C ALA A 161 2.84 -12.67 -13.61
N LYS A 162 2.04 -13.66 -13.99
CA LYS A 162 0.66 -13.86 -13.51
C LYS A 162 0.36 -15.33 -13.34
N ILE A 163 -0.41 -15.64 -12.31
CA ILE A 163 -0.82 -17.00 -11.98
C ILE A 163 -2.32 -17.06 -11.76
N THR A 164 -2.96 -18.11 -12.26
CA THR A 164 -4.31 -18.51 -11.90
C THR A 164 -4.26 -19.91 -11.30
N LEU A 165 -4.72 -20.04 -10.06
CA LEU A 165 -4.89 -21.30 -9.35
C LEU A 165 -6.37 -21.69 -9.46
N THR A 166 -6.69 -22.82 -10.09
CA THR A 166 -8.08 -23.29 -10.24
C THR A 166 -8.29 -24.53 -9.39
N GLY A 167 -9.43 -24.63 -8.71
CA GLY A 167 -9.77 -25.78 -7.89
C GLY A 167 -11.04 -25.55 -7.08
N LYS A 168 -11.02 -25.93 -5.80
CA LYS A 168 -12.19 -25.86 -4.92
C LYS A 168 -11.99 -24.95 -3.73
N LEU A 169 -12.88 -23.98 -3.54
CA LEU A 169 -12.88 -23.11 -2.37
C LEU A 169 -13.65 -23.78 -1.24
N LYS A 170 -12.93 -24.27 -0.24
CA LYS A 170 -13.48 -25.06 0.88
C LYS A 170 -13.49 -24.27 2.17
N LEU A 171 -14.59 -24.38 2.90
CA LEU A 171 -14.65 -23.95 4.29
C LEU A 171 -13.70 -24.81 5.14
N VAL A 172 -12.85 -24.17 5.92
CA VAL A 172 -11.97 -24.85 6.88
C VAL A 172 -12.77 -25.21 8.12
N ASP A 173 -12.63 -26.44 8.62
CA ASP A 173 -13.27 -26.85 9.86
C ASP A 173 -12.79 -25.98 11.03
N LYS A 174 -13.71 -25.25 11.65
CA LYS A 174 -13.47 -24.30 12.72
C LYS A 174 -12.77 -24.90 13.95
N ASN A 175 -12.91 -26.20 14.18
CA ASN A 175 -12.33 -26.89 15.34
C ASN A 175 -11.02 -27.60 15.01
N SER A 176 -10.45 -27.37 13.82
CA SER A 176 -9.25 -28.04 13.36
C SER A 176 -7.98 -27.22 13.63
N LYS A 177 -6.83 -27.90 13.69
CA LYS A 177 -5.51 -27.24 13.71
C LYS A 177 -5.26 -26.38 12.46
N GLU A 178 -5.94 -26.69 11.35
CA GLU A 178 -5.86 -25.90 10.12
C GLU A 178 -6.52 -24.53 10.28
N ALA A 179 -7.60 -24.42 11.06
CA ALA A 179 -8.21 -23.13 11.37
C ALA A 179 -7.26 -22.22 12.17
N ASP A 180 -6.55 -22.76 13.16
CA ASP A 180 -5.54 -22.01 13.94
C ASP A 180 -4.39 -21.53 13.04
N PHE A 181 -3.95 -22.39 12.11
CA PHE A 181 -2.94 -22.03 11.11
C PHE A 181 -3.44 -20.94 10.17
N ALA A 182 -4.64 -21.09 9.59
CA ALA A 182 -5.24 -20.12 8.68
C ALA A 182 -5.39 -18.76 9.36
N LYS A 183 -5.91 -18.73 10.59
CA LYS A 183 -6.00 -17.51 11.41
C LYS A 183 -4.64 -16.85 11.58
N SER A 184 -3.63 -17.61 11.97
CA SER A 184 -2.27 -17.09 12.19
C SER A 184 -1.64 -16.56 10.89
N ALA A 185 -1.80 -17.29 9.78
CA ALA A 185 -1.30 -16.91 8.46
C ALA A 185 -1.98 -15.63 7.93
N LEU A 186 -3.29 -15.52 8.07
CA LEU A 186 -4.07 -14.37 7.62
C LEU A 186 -3.79 -13.16 8.50
N PHE A 187 -3.88 -13.28 9.83
CA PHE A 187 -3.78 -12.15 10.75
C PHE A 187 -2.34 -11.63 10.92
N SER A 188 -1.34 -12.42 10.53
CA SER A 188 0.05 -11.95 10.43
C SER A 188 0.32 -11.18 9.13
N LYS A 189 -0.37 -11.51 8.03
CA LYS A 189 -0.24 -10.80 6.76
C LYS A 189 -1.18 -9.58 6.67
N HIS A 190 -2.33 -9.64 7.35
CA HIS A 190 -3.41 -8.65 7.34
C HIS A 190 -3.82 -8.33 8.79
N VAL A 191 -3.11 -7.40 9.42
CA VAL A 191 -3.30 -7.11 10.85
C VAL A 191 -4.71 -6.59 11.19
N GLU A 192 -5.32 -5.85 10.25
CA GLU A 192 -6.67 -5.28 10.39
C GLU A 192 -7.76 -6.35 10.54
N MET A 193 -7.56 -7.56 10.01
CA MET A 193 -8.57 -8.64 10.09
C MET A 193 -8.89 -9.06 11.53
N LYS A 194 -8.03 -8.73 12.50
CA LYS A 194 -8.27 -8.97 13.93
C LYS A 194 -9.40 -8.11 14.48
N ASP A 195 -9.62 -6.95 13.87
CA ASP A 195 -10.55 -5.91 14.32
C ASP A 195 -11.83 -5.87 13.47
N TRP A 196 -11.99 -6.82 12.52
CA TRP A 196 -13.19 -6.92 11.72
C TRP A 196 -14.42 -7.30 12.58
N PRO A 197 -15.63 -6.82 12.24
CA PRO A 197 -16.82 -7.00 13.08
C PRO A 197 -17.17 -8.46 13.33
N GLU A 198 -17.36 -8.82 14.61
CA GLU A 198 -17.68 -10.21 15.01
C GLU A 198 -19.07 -10.65 14.50
N ASP A 199 -20.03 -9.72 14.42
CA ASP A 199 -21.40 -9.97 13.97
C ASP A 199 -21.51 -10.25 12.46
N HIS A 200 -20.45 -10.00 11.71
CA HIS A 200 -20.35 -10.37 10.29
C HIS A 200 -19.98 -11.84 10.09
N ASN A 201 -19.68 -12.60 11.15
CA ASN A 201 -19.45 -14.05 11.13
C ASN A 201 -18.45 -14.50 10.04
N PHE A 202 -17.27 -13.89 10.03
CA PHE A 202 -16.20 -14.28 9.12
C PHE A 202 -15.68 -15.70 9.43
N GLN A 203 -15.40 -16.46 8.37
CA GLN A 203 -14.93 -17.83 8.42
C GLN A 203 -13.67 -18.02 7.56
N PHE A 204 -12.88 -19.04 7.90
CA PHE A 204 -11.68 -19.37 7.14
C PHE A 204 -12.00 -20.30 5.98
N PHE A 205 -11.54 -19.93 4.79
CA PHE A 205 -11.61 -20.76 3.60
C PHE A 205 -10.21 -21.07 3.08
N LYS A 206 -10.06 -22.16 2.34
CA LYS A 206 -8.84 -22.50 1.59
C LYS A 206 -9.16 -22.85 0.15
N LEU A 207 -8.24 -22.56 -0.76
CA LEU A 207 -8.31 -23.07 -2.12
C LEU A 207 -7.57 -24.41 -2.21
N GLU A 208 -8.31 -25.49 -2.41
CA GLU A 208 -7.76 -26.78 -2.81
C GLU A 208 -7.44 -26.74 -4.30
N ILE A 209 -6.16 -26.53 -4.62
CA ILE A 209 -5.69 -26.31 -5.99
C ILE A 209 -5.76 -27.62 -6.78
N GLU A 210 -6.33 -27.59 -7.98
CA GLU A 210 -6.39 -28.71 -8.92
C GLU A 210 -5.56 -28.42 -10.18
N ASN A 211 -5.52 -27.16 -10.64
CA ASN A 211 -4.80 -26.74 -11.84
C ASN A 211 -4.07 -25.42 -11.63
N ILE A 212 -2.96 -25.24 -12.35
CA ILE A 212 -2.13 -24.03 -12.29
C ILE A 212 -1.89 -23.52 -13.70
N PHE A 213 -2.22 -22.26 -13.94
CA PHE A 213 -1.86 -21.52 -15.14
C PHE A 213 -0.86 -20.43 -14.76
N LEU A 214 0.39 -20.55 -15.22
CA LEU A 214 1.45 -19.57 -14.96
C LEU A 214 1.96 -19.00 -16.28
N ILE A 215 2.03 -17.67 -16.37
CA ILE A 215 2.81 -16.95 -17.38
C ILE A 215 3.86 -16.14 -16.64
N ASP A 216 5.13 -16.39 -16.90
CA ASP A 216 6.26 -15.63 -16.35
C ASP A 216 7.33 -15.27 -17.39
N TRP A 217 7.10 -15.65 -18.65
CA TRP A 217 7.91 -15.27 -19.81
C TRP A 217 7.12 -15.47 -21.11
N PHE A 218 7.70 -15.03 -22.23
CA PHE A 218 7.18 -15.34 -23.56
C PHE A 218 7.16 -16.84 -23.84
N GLY A 219 6.25 -17.27 -24.72
CA GLY A 219 6.12 -18.68 -25.15
C GLY A 219 4.88 -19.41 -24.63
N GLY A 220 3.97 -18.71 -23.92
CA GLY A 220 2.73 -19.29 -23.41
C GLY A 220 2.86 -19.87 -22.00
N PRO A 221 1.83 -20.57 -21.50
CA PRO A 221 1.80 -21.04 -20.12
C PRO A 221 2.88 -22.07 -19.83
N LYS A 222 3.46 -21.99 -18.64
CA LYS A 222 4.47 -22.96 -18.18
C LYS A 222 3.81 -24.30 -17.83
N PRO A 223 4.41 -25.44 -18.22
CA PRO A 223 4.02 -26.72 -17.67
C PRO A 223 4.42 -26.77 -16.19
N LEU A 224 3.44 -26.87 -15.29
CA LEU A 224 3.66 -26.94 -13.85
C LEU A 224 2.57 -27.79 -13.22
N THR A 225 2.95 -28.88 -12.56
CA THR A 225 2.01 -29.70 -11.79
C THR A 225 1.84 -29.16 -10.38
N LEU A 226 0.73 -29.53 -9.72
CA LEU A 226 0.50 -29.22 -8.31
C LEU A 226 1.63 -29.75 -7.41
N ASP A 227 2.09 -30.97 -7.67
CA ASP A 227 3.16 -31.61 -6.91
C ASP A 227 4.47 -30.80 -6.99
N GLN A 228 4.86 -30.38 -8.19
CA GLN A 228 6.02 -29.52 -8.41
C GLN A 228 5.87 -28.17 -7.69
N TYR A 229 4.68 -27.59 -7.73
CA TYR A 229 4.38 -26.32 -7.06
C TYR A 229 4.50 -26.42 -5.53
N LEU A 230 3.92 -27.45 -4.92
CA LEU A 230 3.91 -27.61 -3.46
C LEU A 230 5.29 -28.01 -2.91
N HIS A 231 6.05 -28.83 -3.65
CA HIS A 231 7.38 -29.28 -3.26
C HIS A 231 8.52 -28.36 -3.70
N ALA A 232 8.22 -27.24 -4.37
CA ALA A 232 9.22 -26.24 -4.68
C ALA A 232 9.85 -25.72 -3.37
N SER A 233 11.15 -25.94 -3.22
CA SER A 233 11.87 -25.47 -2.05
C SER A 233 11.89 -23.94 -2.02
N LEU A 234 11.39 -23.35 -0.93
CA LEU A 234 11.58 -21.93 -0.64
C LEU A 234 13.03 -21.60 -0.22
N ASN A 235 13.96 -22.57 -0.24
CA ASN A 235 15.37 -22.36 0.12
C ASN A 235 16.11 -21.37 -0.81
N TRP A 236 15.44 -20.81 -1.81
CA TRP A 236 15.96 -19.68 -2.57
C TRP A 236 16.19 -18.44 -1.68
N PHE A 237 15.52 -18.31 -0.53
CA PHE A 237 15.82 -17.26 0.46
C PHE A 237 17.27 -17.35 1.00
N ALA A 238 17.89 -18.53 0.94
CA ALA A 238 19.22 -18.78 1.48
C ALA A 238 20.34 -18.78 0.41
N SER A 239 20.01 -18.73 -0.89
CA SER A 239 21.01 -18.85 -1.96
C SER A 239 21.40 -17.53 -2.64
N ASN A 240 20.86 -16.39 -2.20
CA ASN A 240 21.17 -15.06 -2.74
C ASN A 240 21.34 -13.97 -1.66
N SER A 241 21.62 -14.34 -0.40
CA SER A 241 22.07 -13.42 0.65
C SER A 241 23.58 -13.25 0.62
#